data_AF-C4J3B5-F1
#
_entry.id   AF-C4J3B5-F1
#
_cell.length_a   1.000
_cell.length_b   1.000
_cell.length_c   1.000
_cell.angle_alpha   90.00
_cell.angle_beta   90.00
_cell.angle_gamma   90.00
#
_symmetry.space_group_name_H-M   'P 1'
#
loop_
_entity.id
_entity.type
_entity.pdbx_description
1 polymer ?
#
loop_
_entity_poly.entity_id
_entity_poly.type
_entity_poly.pdbx_seq_one_letter_code
_entity_poly.pdbx_strand_id
1 'polypeptide(L)'
;MDTMMGRRLLVSLVPLLMAVMVAAAFDISRGPPAFGVRRGAPKEYCDWRGPWGAAPFLLGSAAAIHLGNTNSCIAAYNFRTWSHEYYQLCMPSWVAVTDNGTVLSGEAAMNHATIGPRTAISGFTRLLDQKLTDDVGKSEMKLSPPYKFSERAGPVAMQFNHPSRRGQVIEFSPVDLAVVLVSELKHRAEAHLGRELSAAVIAMPRHLNYNERHDIVNVGRHDAGFHRGAKAIDR
;
A
#
# COMPACT_ATOMS: atom_id res chain seq x y z
N MET A 1 -1.32 86.64 10.82
CA MET A 1 -0.13 85.86 11.20
C MET A 1 -0.41 84.41 10.85
N ASP A 2 -0.21 84.07 9.57
CA ASP A 2 -0.10 82.70 9.06
C ASP A 2 1.11 82.00 9.73
N THR A 3 1.17 80.69 9.99
CA THR A 3 1.21 79.60 9.00
C THR A 3 1.22 78.23 9.69
N MET A 4 0.42 77.30 9.15
CA MET A 4 0.79 75.93 8.76
C MET A 4 1.32 74.87 9.76
N MET A 5 0.45 73.86 9.94
CA MET A 5 0.66 72.50 9.42
C MET A 5 1.55 71.53 10.24
N GLY A 6 0.89 70.57 10.91
CA GLY A 6 1.53 69.46 11.61
C GLY A 6 0.66 68.20 11.71
N ARG A 7 -0.02 67.80 10.64
CA ARG A 7 -0.65 66.47 10.53
C ARG A 7 0.46 65.44 10.28
N ARG A 8 0.88 64.70 11.31
CA ARG A 8 1.74 63.51 11.17
C ARG A 8 0.95 62.24 11.49
N LEU A 9 0.46 61.63 10.41
CA LEU A 9 0.43 60.18 10.12
C LEU A 9 0.23 59.23 11.31
N LEU A 10 -1.02 58.94 11.63
CA LEU A 10 -1.41 57.62 12.14
C LEU A 10 -1.34 56.65 10.97
N VAL A 11 -0.15 56.05 10.77
CA VAL A 11 0.01 54.92 9.85
C VAL A 11 -0.86 53.78 10.38
N SER A 12 -1.88 53.44 9.58
CA SER A 12 -2.82 52.36 9.84
C SER A 12 -2.07 51.05 10.16
N LEU A 13 -2.29 50.50 11.36
CA LEU A 13 -1.82 49.17 11.81
C LEU A 13 -2.60 48.01 11.16
N VAL A 14 -3.62 48.31 10.34
CA VAL A 14 -4.49 47.34 9.69
C VAL A 14 -3.78 46.45 8.65
N PRO A 15 -2.78 46.91 7.84
CA PRO A 15 -2.13 46.05 6.87
C PRO A 15 -1.22 44.99 7.51
N LEU A 16 -0.69 45.27 8.71
CA LEU A 16 0.21 44.35 9.41
C LEU A 16 -0.57 43.17 10.02
N LEU A 17 -1.79 43.40 10.51
CA LEU A 17 -2.66 42.33 11.00
C LEU A 17 -3.17 41.40 9.88
N MET A 18 -3.41 41.95 8.67
CA MET A 18 -3.81 41.13 7.50
C MET A 18 -2.66 40.23 7.01
N ALA A 19 -1.40 40.70 7.06
CA ALA A 19 -0.25 39.87 6.68
C ALA A 19 -0.01 38.70 7.64
N VAL A 20 -0.28 38.88 8.94
CA VAL A 20 -0.16 37.80 9.95
C VAL A 20 -1.26 36.76 9.82
N MET A 21 -2.47 37.15 9.40
CA MET A 21 -3.59 36.22 9.17
C MET A 21 -3.42 35.36 7.91
N VAL A 22 -2.75 35.85 6.86
CA VAL A 22 -2.49 35.05 5.64
C VAL A 22 -1.38 34.01 5.86
N ALA A 23 -0.40 34.27 6.73
CA ALA A 23 0.63 33.29 7.11
C ALA A 23 0.08 32.13 7.96
N ALA A 24 -1.00 32.36 8.73
CA ALA A 24 -1.67 31.32 9.51
C ALA A 24 -2.55 30.35 8.68
N ALA A 25 -2.77 30.65 7.39
CA ALA A 25 -3.56 29.82 6.48
C ALA A 25 -2.74 28.78 5.71
N PHE A 26 -1.40 28.83 5.78
CA PHE A 26 -0.49 27.82 5.22
C PHE A 26 0.27 27.05 6.30
N ASP A 27 -0.43 26.68 7.37
CA ASP A 27 0.12 25.74 8.34
C ASP A 27 0.00 24.31 7.77
N ILE A 28 1.08 23.83 7.15
CA ILE A 28 1.21 22.47 6.59
C ILE A 28 1.00 21.39 7.68
N SER A 29 0.93 21.75 8.97
CA SER A 29 0.68 20.83 10.08
C SER A 29 -0.79 20.37 10.23
N ARG A 30 -1.76 21.04 9.57
CA ARG A 30 -3.20 20.83 9.84
C ARG A 30 -3.89 19.71 9.06
N GLY A 31 -3.17 18.96 8.24
CA GLY A 31 -3.78 17.79 7.60
C GLY A 31 -3.96 16.62 8.57
N PRO A 32 -4.87 15.66 8.24
CA PRO A 32 -5.11 14.51 9.10
C PRO A 32 -3.79 13.78 9.39
N PRO A 33 -3.56 13.34 10.64
CA PRO A 33 -2.32 12.67 11.01
C PRO A 33 -2.15 11.39 10.19
N ALA A 34 -1.07 11.30 9.43
CA ALA A 34 -0.66 10.04 8.83
C ALA A 34 -0.12 9.15 9.94
N PHE A 35 -0.59 7.91 10.04
CA PHE A 35 -0.09 6.93 11.03
C PHE A 35 -0.34 7.29 12.50
N GLY A 36 -1.22 8.26 12.80
CA GLY A 36 -1.40 8.78 14.18
C GLY A 36 -0.27 9.72 14.62
N VAL A 37 0.72 9.95 13.74
CA VAL A 37 1.84 10.86 13.93
C VAL A 37 1.43 12.23 13.40
N ARG A 38 1.57 13.29 14.20
CA ARG A 38 1.35 14.66 13.70
C ARG A 38 2.44 15.00 12.66
N ARG A 39 2.07 15.70 11.59
CA ARG A 39 3.07 16.25 10.65
C ARG A 39 4.04 17.15 11.44
N GLY A 40 5.34 16.93 11.28
CA GLY A 40 6.38 17.63 12.05
C GLY A 40 6.69 16.99 13.41
N ALA A 41 6.20 15.78 13.70
CA ALA A 41 6.62 15.06 14.90
C ALA A 41 8.13 14.84 14.89
N PRO A 42 8.80 15.10 16.02
CA PRO A 42 10.25 14.96 16.12
C PRO A 42 10.62 13.47 16.13
N LYS A 43 11.86 13.11 15.76
CA LYS A 43 12.29 11.71 15.56
C LYS A 43 12.01 10.84 16.80
N GLU A 44 12.08 11.45 17.97
CA GLU A 44 11.84 10.88 19.29
C GLU A 44 10.39 10.42 19.50
N TYR A 45 9.43 10.90 18.71
CA TYR A 45 8.04 10.45 18.74
C TYR A 45 7.92 8.95 18.39
N CYS A 46 8.76 8.47 17.48
CA CYS A 46 8.77 7.07 17.08
C CYS A 46 9.49 6.16 18.10
N ASP A 47 10.25 6.75 19.01
CA ASP A 47 10.95 6.07 20.11
C ASP A 47 10.16 6.15 21.43
N TRP A 48 9.05 6.89 21.47
CA TRP A 48 8.32 7.20 22.70
C TRP A 48 7.57 5.98 23.25
N ARG A 49 8.00 5.50 24.43
CA ARG A 49 7.19 4.62 25.30
C ARG A 49 6.40 5.49 26.27
N GLY A 50 5.10 5.64 26.01
CA GLY A 50 4.23 6.39 26.91
C GLY A 50 3.85 5.64 28.18
N PRO A 51 3.25 6.33 29.17
CA PRO A 51 2.72 5.70 30.39
C PRO A 51 1.60 4.67 30.13
N TRP A 52 1.01 4.70 28.93
CA TRP A 52 -0.15 3.90 28.51
C TRP A 52 0.20 2.78 27.50
N GLY A 53 1.48 2.43 27.36
CA GLY A 53 1.94 1.32 26.51
C GLY A 53 2.82 1.73 25.33
N ALA A 54 3.37 0.72 24.65
CA ALA A 54 4.26 0.88 23.49
C ALA A 54 3.53 1.53 22.31
N ALA A 55 4.26 2.35 21.52
CA ALA A 55 3.74 2.93 20.29
C ALA A 55 3.04 1.86 19.41
N PRO A 56 1.92 2.18 18.74
CA PRO A 56 1.18 1.22 17.91
C PRO A 56 2.05 0.60 16.80
N PHE A 57 3.10 1.31 16.39
CA PHE A 57 4.13 0.84 15.51
C PHE A 57 5.47 0.89 16.25
N LEU A 58 5.88 -0.21 16.87
CA LEU A 58 7.29 -0.39 17.23
C LEU A 58 8.05 -0.41 15.91
N LEU A 59 8.83 0.65 15.63
CA LEU A 59 9.59 0.83 14.38
C LEU A 59 10.35 -0.43 13.95
N GLY A 60 10.81 -1.22 14.93
CA GLY A 60 11.40 -2.51 14.68
C GLY A 60 10.47 -3.46 13.94
N SER A 61 9.25 -3.70 14.41
CA SER A 61 8.38 -4.77 13.89
C SER A 61 7.44 -4.32 12.75
N ALA A 62 7.70 -3.18 12.12
CA ALA A 62 6.88 -2.62 11.05
C ALA A 62 7.57 -2.72 9.67
N ALA A 63 6.75 -2.87 8.62
CA ALA A 63 7.21 -2.84 7.23
C ALA A 63 6.41 -1.84 6.38
N ALA A 64 7.05 -1.29 5.36
CA ALA A 64 6.39 -0.55 4.29
C ALA A 64 6.34 -1.43 3.03
N ILE A 65 5.16 -1.57 2.44
CA ILE A 65 4.92 -2.39 1.26
C ILE A 65 4.39 -1.51 0.16
N HIS A 66 4.95 -1.64 -1.04
CA HIS A 66 4.44 -1.02 -2.25
C HIS A 66 3.84 -2.11 -3.15
N LEU A 67 2.52 -2.07 -3.34
CA LEU A 67 1.82 -2.92 -4.30
C LEU A 67 1.78 -2.23 -5.66
N GLY A 68 2.88 -2.40 -6.40
CA GLY A 68 2.97 -1.97 -7.79
C GLY A 68 2.37 -2.99 -8.76
N ASN A 69 2.16 -2.54 -10.00
CA ASN A 69 1.57 -3.36 -11.04
C ASN A 69 2.54 -4.34 -11.71
N THR A 70 3.80 -3.92 -11.84
CA THR A 70 4.86 -4.72 -12.45
C THR A 70 5.74 -5.37 -11.39
N ASN A 71 6.10 -4.60 -10.37
CA ASN A 71 6.90 -5.05 -9.24
C ASN A 71 6.23 -4.61 -7.95
N SER A 72 6.29 -5.48 -6.95
CA SER A 72 5.89 -5.17 -5.58
C SER A 72 7.11 -5.22 -4.69
N CYS A 73 7.18 -4.30 -3.73
CA CYS A 73 8.36 -4.13 -2.90
C CYS A 73 8.01 -4.08 -1.42
N ILE A 74 8.96 -4.47 -0.58
CA ILE A 74 8.89 -4.34 0.87
C ILE A 74 10.17 -3.68 1.39
N ALA A 75 10.01 -2.83 2.40
CA ALA A 75 11.11 -2.26 3.16
C ALA A 75 10.83 -2.38 4.66
N ALA A 76 11.87 -2.68 5.44
CA ALA A 76 11.78 -2.78 6.90
C ALA A 76 13.14 -2.47 7.54
N TYR A 77 13.13 -1.84 8.72
CA TYR A 77 14.38 -1.47 9.41
C TYR A 77 15.04 -2.67 10.08
N ASN A 78 16.36 -2.77 9.99
CA ASN A 78 17.15 -3.72 10.77
C ASN A 78 17.68 -3.01 12.02
N PHE A 79 17.23 -3.44 13.19
CA PHE A 79 17.64 -2.88 14.49
C PHE A 79 18.67 -3.75 15.22
N ARG A 80 19.17 -4.82 14.60
CA ARG A 80 20.14 -5.73 15.22
C ARG A 80 21.54 -5.13 15.35
N THR A 81 21.84 -4.06 14.62
CA THR A 81 23.16 -3.42 14.56
C THR A 81 23.07 -1.95 15.01
N TRP A 82 24.19 -1.39 15.50
CA TRP A 82 24.32 0.06 15.74
C TRP A 82 24.24 0.88 14.44
N SER A 83 24.26 0.24 13.27
CA SER A 83 23.99 0.84 11.97
C SER A 83 22.48 0.90 11.71
N HIS A 84 21.99 2.06 11.25
CA HIS A 84 20.61 2.23 10.77
C HIS A 84 20.44 1.61 9.38
N GLU A 85 20.61 0.28 9.29
CA GLU A 85 20.40 -0.46 8.05
C GLU A 85 18.92 -0.74 7.82
N TYR A 86 18.50 -0.74 6.57
CA TYR A 86 17.17 -1.13 6.17
C TYR A 86 17.25 -2.25 5.13
N TYR A 87 16.37 -3.23 5.27
CA TYR A 87 16.15 -4.25 4.26
C TYR A 87 15.17 -3.71 3.23
N GLN A 88 15.48 -3.94 1.96
CA GLN A 88 14.58 -3.68 0.85
C GLN A 88 14.61 -4.85 -0.13
N LEU A 89 13.44 -5.24 -0.61
CA LEU A 89 13.28 -6.27 -1.62
C LEU A 89 12.16 -5.86 -2.58
N CYS A 90 12.38 -6.06 -3.87
CA CYS A 90 11.33 -6.01 -4.88
C CYS A 90 11.27 -7.36 -5.60
N MET A 91 10.07 -7.82 -5.89
CA MET A 91 9.80 -9.01 -6.71
C MET A 91 8.79 -8.67 -7.80
N PRO A 92 8.80 -9.38 -8.93
CA PRO A 92 7.76 -9.24 -9.95
C PRO A 92 6.37 -9.45 -9.35
N SER A 93 5.39 -8.63 -9.76
CA SER A 93 3.98 -8.75 -9.34
C SER A 93 3.26 -9.85 -10.14
N TRP A 94 3.81 -11.06 -10.04
CA TRP A 94 3.33 -12.25 -10.71
C TRP A 94 2.84 -13.26 -9.70
N VAL A 95 1.71 -13.90 -10.01
CA VAL A 95 1.17 -15.04 -9.28
C VAL A 95 0.80 -16.12 -10.28
N ALA A 96 1.19 -17.36 -10.03
CA ALA A 96 0.84 -18.49 -10.89
C ALA A 96 0.28 -19.64 -10.09
N VAL A 97 -0.61 -20.41 -10.69
CA VAL A 97 -1.09 -21.69 -10.15
C VAL A 97 -0.61 -22.80 -11.06
N THR A 98 0.07 -23.77 -10.47
CA THR A 98 0.57 -24.95 -11.19
C THR A 98 -0.50 -26.04 -11.26
N ASP A 99 -0.32 -27.00 -12.16
CA ASP A 99 -1.28 -28.09 -12.37
C ASP A 99 -1.48 -28.99 -11.14
N ASN A 100 -0.53 -29.00 -10.20
CA ASN A 100 -0.64 -29.73 -8.94
C ASN A 100 -1.30 -28.90 -7.82
N GLY A 101 -1.65 -27.64 -8.08
CA GLY A 101 -2.32 -26.76 -7.12
C GLY A 101 -1.39 -25.84 -6.33
N THR A 102 -0.08 -25.93 -6.55
CA THR A 102 0.87 -25.04 -5.89
C THR A 102 0.73 -23.63 -6.43
N VAL A 103 0.60 -22.66 -5.53
CA VAL A 103 0.62 -21.22 -5.84
C VAL A 103 2.08 -20.75 -5.81
N LEU A 104 2.53 -20.18 -6.93
CA LEU A 104 3.84 -19.55 -7.10
C LEU A 104 3.68 -18.03 -7.10
N SER A 105 4.73 -17.32 -6.72
CA SER A 105 4.75 -15.86 -6.74
C SER A 105 6.12 -15.32 -7.20
N GLY A 106 6.18 -14.07 -7.61
CA GLY A 106 7.43 -13.40 -7.95
C GLY A 106 8.11 -13.98 -9.19
N GLU A 107 9.42 -14.17 -9.08
CA GLU A 107 10.27 -14.69 -10.15
C GLU A 107 9.83 -16.10 -10.57
N ALA A 108 9.40 -16.95 -9.62
CA ALA A 108 8.94 -18.30 -9.91
C ALA A 108 7.65 -18.29 -10.76
N ALA A 109 6.70 -17.42 -10.42
CA ALA A 109 5.47 -17.24 -11.21
C ALA A 109 5.74 -16.64 -12.59
N MET A 110 6.66 -15.67 -12.67
CA MET A 110 7.08 -15.06 -13.93
C MET A 110 7.73 -16.10 -14.86
N ASN A 111 8.60 -16.95 -14.34
CA ASN A 111 9.22 -18.03 -15.12
C ASN A 111 8.19 -19.10 -15.54
N HIS A 112 7.21 -19.39 -14.68
CA HIS A 112 6.11 -20.31 -15.01
C HIS A 112 5.27 -19.80 -16.19
N ALA A 113 5.21 -18.48 -16.42
CA ALA A 113 4.43 -17.91 -17.52
C ALA A 113 4.87 -18.40 -18.91
N THR A 114 6.11 -18.85 -19.08
CA THR A 114 6.58 -19.46 -20.33
C THR A 114 5.98 -20.86 -20.55
N ILE A 115 5.68 -21.58 -19.47
CA ILE A 115 5.18 -22.97 -19.49
C ILE A 115 3.65 -22.98 -19.46
N GLY A 116 3.06 -22.23 -18.51
CA GLY A 116 1.63 -22.14 -18.29
C GLY A 116 1.14 -20.69 -18.39
N PRO A 117 1.10 -20.09 -19.60
CA PRO A 117 0.76 -18.67 -19.75
C PRO A 117 -0.69 -18.36 -19.36
N ARG A 118 -1.57 -19.37 -19.36
CA ARG A 118 -2.97 -19.24 -18.89
C ARG A 118 -3.11 -19.30 -17.38
N THR A 119 -2.09 -19.79 -16.68
CA THR A 119 -2.11 -20.00 -15.23
C THR A 119 -1.10 -19.12 -14.52
N ALA A 120 -0.50 -18.14 -15.20
CA ALA A 120 0.38 -17.13 -14.64
C ALA A 120 -0.21 -15.74 -14.92
N ILE A 121 -0.34 -14.94 -13.87
CA ILE A 121 -1.08 -13.68 -13.87
C ILE A 121 -0.17 -12.55 -13.43
N SER A 122 -0.23 -11.44 -14.15
CA SER A 122 0.42 -10.18 -13.80
C SER A 122 -0.52 -9.01 -14.06
N GLY A 123 -0.21 -7.83 -13.53
CA GLY A 123 -1.01 -6.63 -13.81
C GLY A 123 -2.39 -6.58 -13.13
N PHE A 124 -2.70 -7.54 -12.26
CA PHE A 124 -3.99 -7.63 -11.58
C PHE A 124 -4.26 -6.45 -10.62
N THR A 125 -3.23 -5.69 -10.22
CA THR A 125 -3.42 -4.52 -9.34
C THR A 125 -4.26 -3.41 -9.97
N ARG A 126 -4.34 -3.34 -11.31
CA ARG A 126 -5.27 -2.43 -12.01
C ARG A 126 -6.73 -2.88 -11.94
N LEU A 127 -6.96 -4.15 -11.62
CA LEU A 127 -8.28 -4.77 -11.57
C LEU A 127 -8.91 -4.72 -10.17
N LEU A 128 -8.18 -4.20 -9.17
CA LEU A 128 -8.63 -4.15 -7.77
C LEU A 128 -9.93 -3.37 -7.54
N ASP A 129 -10.33 -2.48 -8.45
CA ASP A 129 -11.56 -1.67 -8.39
C ASP A 129 -12.31 -1.70 -9.74
N GLN A 130 -12.16 -2.78 -10.51
CA GLN A 130 -12.78 -2.87 -11.84
C GLN A 130 -13.82 -3.97 -11.88
N LYS A 131 -14.95 -3.70 -12.53
CA LYS A 131 -15.86 -4.74 -13.02
C LYS A 131 -15.50 -5.05 -14.45
N LEU A 132 -15.75 -6.29 -14.87
CA LEU A 132 -15.53 -6.71 -16.26
C LEU A 132 -16.40 -5.93 -17.27
N THR A 133 -17.49 -5.33 -16.78
CA THR A 133 -18.38 -4.48 -17.58
C THR A 133 -17.81 -3.11 -17.89
N ASP A 134 -16.84 -2.65 -17.10
CA ASP A 134 -16.30 -1.30 -17.17
C ASP A 134 -15.29 -1.21 -18.32
N ASP A 135 -15.18 -0.04 -18.96
CA ASP A 135 -14.33 0.13 -20.14
C ASP A 135 -12.84 -0.11 -19.83
N VAL A 136 -12.41 0.21 -18.61
CA VAL A 136 -11.07 -0.11 -18.10
C VAL A 136 -10.91 -1.62 -17.95
N GLY A 137 -11.88 -2.33 -17.36
CA GLY A 137 -11.87 -3.79 -17.30
C GLY A 137 -11.76 -4.44 -18.68
N LYS A 138 -12.56 -3.99 -19.66
CA LYS A 138 -12.51 -4.48 -21.05
C LYS A 138 -11.19 -4.16 -21.75
N SER A 139 -10.61 -2.99 -21.50
CA SER A 139 -9.32 -2.60 -22.05
C SER A 139 -8.19 -3.46 -21.46
N GLU A 140 -8.19 -3.65 -20.14
CA GLU A 140 -7.20 -4.50 -19.46
C GLU A 140 -7.36 -5.96 -19.91
N MET A 141 -8.57 -6.48 -20.16
CA MET A 141 -8.76 -7.81 -20.75
C MET A 141 -8.10 -7.97 -22.12
N LYS A 142 -8.09 -6.91 -22.95
CA LYS A 142 -7.44 -6.93 -24.27
C LYS A 142 -5.92 -6.85 -24.17
N LEU A 143 -5.41 -6.19 -23.13
CA LEU A 143 -3.97 -6.01 -22.87
C LEU A 143 -3.39 -7.16 -22.01
N SER A 144 -4.24 -7.96 -21.39
CA SER A 144 -3.84 -9.01 -20.45
C SER A 144 -3.22 -10.22 -21.18
N PRO A 145 -2.22 -10.88 -20.56
CA PRO A 145 -1.75 -12.22 -20.94
C PRO A 145 -2.89 -13.26 -21.00
N PRO A 146 -2.67 -14.49 -21.50
CA PRO A 146 -3.74 -15.40 -21.92
C PRO A 146 -4.47 -16.13 -20.76
N TYR A 147 -4.68 -15.48 -19.61
CA TYR A 147 -5.48 -16.01 -18.51
C TYR A 147 -6.97 -15.68 -18.66
N LYS A 148 -7.83 -16.54 -18.12
CA LYS A 148 -9.29 -16.43 -18.24
C LYS A 148 -9.87 -15.63 -17.09
N PHE A 149 -10.80 -14.74 -17.40
CA PHE A 149 -11.63 -14.05 -16.42
C PHE A 149 -12.95 -14.80 -16.18
N SER A 150 -13.51 -14.67 -14.98
CA SER A 150 -14.84 -15.20 -14.66
C SER A 150 -15.92 -14.40 -15.39
N GLU A 151 -16.84 -15.07 -16.07
CA GLU A 151 -17.97 -14.40 -16.76
C GLU A 151 -19.15 -14.07 -15.83
N ARG A 152 -19.00 -14.29 -14.52
CA ARG A 152 -20.05 -13.99 -13.54
C ARG A 152 -20.23 -12.49 -13.36
N ALA A 153 -21.48 -12.06 -13.18
CA ALA A 153 -21.78 -10.69 -12.79
C ALA A 153 -21.16 -10.40 -11.41
N GLY A 154 -20.23 -9.45 -11.34
CA GLY A 154 -19.53 -9.12 -10.10
C GLY A 154 -18.13 -8.54 -10.30
N PRO A 155 -17.33 -8.48 -9.23
CA PRO A 155 -15.91 -8.11 -9.29
C PRO A 155 -15.14 -9.02 -10.23
N VAL A 156 -14.09 -8.49 -10.87
CA VAL A 156 -13.21 -9.29 -11.72
C VAL A 156 -12.61 -10.45 -10.89
N ALA A 157 -12.65 -11.66 -11.44
CA ALA A 157 -11.95 -12.82 -10.88
C ALA A 157 -11.27 -13.58 -12.02
N MET A 158 -10.16 -14.25 -11.70
CA MET A 158 -9.39 -15.05 -12.63
C MET A 158 -9.63 -16.54 -12.39
N GLN A 159 -9.85 -17.28 -13.46
CA GLN A 159 -10.23 -18.69 -13.43
C GLN A 159 -9.03 -19.61 -13.68
N PHE A 160 -8.87 -20.57 -12.78
CA PHE A 160 -7.88 -21.64 -12.90
C PHE A 160 -8.58 -23.00 -12.89
N ASN A 161 -8.04 -23.96 -13.64
CA ASN A 161 -8.52 -25.33 -13.53
C ASN A 161 -8.12 -25.90 -12.18
N HIS A 162 -9.06 -26.59 -11.52
CA HIS A 162 -8.77 -27.24 -10.25
C HIS A 162 -7.77 -28.39 -10.49
N PRO A 163 -6.66 -28.45 -9.74
CA PRO A 163 -5.57 -29.41 -9.97
C PRO A 163 -6.03 -30.87 -9.83
N SER A 164 -6.86 -31.16 -8.83
CA SER A 164 -7.29 -32.52 -8.49
C SER A 164 -8.71 -32.90 -8.93
N ARG A 165 -9.51 -31.95 -9.47
CA ARG A 165 -10.92 -32.17 -9.79
C ARG A 165 -11.19 -31.73 -11.21
N ARG A 166 -11.15 -32.70 -12.12
CA ARG A 166 -11.31 -32.46 -13.56
C ARG A 166 -12.65 -31.77 -13.83
N GLY A 167 -12.60 -30.62 -14.48
CA GLY A 167 -13.79 -29.82 -14.82
C GLY A 167 -14.24 -28.83 -13.74
N GLN A 168 -13.61 -28.81 -12.56
CA GLN A 168 -13.86 -27.77 -11.57
C GLN A 168 -12.94 -26.57 -11.80
N VAL A 169 -13.46 -25.37 -11.55
CA VAL A 169 -12.74 -24.11 -11.69
C VAL A 169 -12.57 -23.47 -10.31
N ILE A 170 -11.39 -22.92 -10.07
CA ILE A 170 -11.07 -22.10 -8.89
C ILE A 170 -11.01 -20.64 -9.36
N GLU A 171 -11.63 -19.75 -8.60
CA GLU A 171 -11.65 -18.31 -8.87
C GLU A 171 -10.77 -17.59 -7.86
N PHE A 172 -9.86 -16.75 -8.33
CA PHE A 172 -9.07 -15.83 -7.50
C PHE A 172 -9.47 -14.40 -7.84
N SER A 173 -9.82 -13.62 -6.82
CA SER A 173 -9.97 -12.18 -6.97
C SER A 173 -8.60 -11.49 -7.05
N PRO A 174 -8.52 -10.26 -7.59
CA PRO A 174 -7.33 -9.43 -7.50
C PRO A 174 -6.83 -9.22 -6.07
N VAL A 175 -7.73 -9.22 -5.08
CA VAL A 175 -7.41 -9.14 -3.65
C VAL A 175 -6.69 -10.41 -3.19
N ASP A 176 -7.17 -11.60 -3.57
CA ASP A 176 -6.52 -12.88 -3.23
C ASP A 176 -5.10 -12.95 -3.81
N LEU A 177 -4.90 -12.46 -5.03
CA LEU A 177 -3.56 -12.38 -5.62
C LEU A 177 -2.66 -11.38 -4.86
N ALA A 178 -3.22 -10.28 -4.34
CA ALA A 178 -2.47 -9.36 -3.50
C ALA A 178 -2.04 -10.02 -2.17
N VAL A 179 -2.88 -10.88 -1.57
CA VAL A 179 -2.52 -11.68 -0.37
C VAL A 179 -1.27 -12.49 -0.62
N VAL A 180 -1.22 -13.19 -1.77
CA VAL A 180 -0.08 -14.04 -2.13
C VAL A 180 1.21 -13.21 -2.21
N LEU A 181 1.17 -12.05 -2.87
CA LEU A 181 2.35 -11.18 -2.97
C LEU A 181 2.78 -10.59 -1.63
N VAL A 182 1.83 -10.07 -0.85
CA VAL A 182 2.10 -9.47 0.46
C VAL A 182 2.69 -10.50 1.43
N SER A 183 2.17 -11.72 1.41
CA SER A 183 2.64 -12.83 2.26
C SER A 183 4.04 -13.26 1.87
N GLU A 184 4.34 -13.39 0.57
CA GLU A 184 5.69 -13.73 0.10
C GLU A 184 6.71 -12.63 0.45
N LEU A 185 6.36 -11.37 0.24
CA LEU A 185 7.20 -10.23 0.61
C LEU A 185 7.53 -10.23 2.10
N LYS A 186 6.51 -10.44 2.95
CA LYS A 186 6.68 -10.56 4.40
C LYS A 186 7.60 -11.72 4.73
N HIS A 187 7.33 -12.91 4.19
CA HIS A 187 8.10 -14.12 4.46
C HIS A 187 9.60 -13.92 4.15
N ARG A 188 9.93 -13.39 2.96
CA ARG A 188 11.31 -13.11 2.57
C ARG A 188 11.97 -12.06 3.47
N ALA A 189 11.24 -11.03 3.87
CA ALA A 189 11.76 -10.00 4.77
C ALA A 189 12.02 -10.56 6.18
N GLU A 190 11.11 -11.36 6.73
CA GLU A 190 11.28 -12.00 8.04
C GLU A 190 12.44 -12.99 8.04
N ALA A 191 12.59 -13.78 6.98
CA ALA A 191 13.71 -14.70 6.80
C ALA A 191 15.05 -13.94 6.79
N HIS A 192 15.13 -12.79 6.11
CA HIS A 192 16.34 -11.97 6.09
C HIS A 192 16.62 -11.30 7.44
N LEU A 193 15.60 -10.71 8.06
CA LEU A 193 15.73 -9.98 9.32
C LEU A 193 15.88 -10.89 10.55
N GLY A 194 15.53 -12.17 10.42
CA GLY A 194 15.57 -13.17 11.49
C GLY A 194 14.57 -12.89 12.62
N ARG A 195 13.42 -12.29 12.29
CA ARG A 195 12.37 -11.87 13.25
C ARG A 195 11.05 -11.61 12.53
N GLU A 196 9.96 -11.61 13.30
CA GLU A 196 8.63 -11.31 12.80
C GLU A 196 8.40 -9.81 12.53
N LEU A 197 7.66 -9.53 11.46
CA LEU A 197 7.08 -8.25 11.11
C LEU A 197 5.59 -8.28 11.44
N SER A 198 5.22 -7.57 12.51
CA SER A 198 3.88 -7.59 13.09
C SER A 198 2.95 -6.48 12.59
N ALA A 199 3.48 -5.45 11.91
CA ALA A 199 2.69 -4.33 11.41
C ALA A 199 3.11 -3.92 9.99
N ALA A 200 2.18 -3.37 9.21
CA ALA A 200 2.47 -2.93 7.85
C ALA A 200 1.80 -1.61 7.45
N VAL A 201 2.49 -0.87 6.60
CA VAL A 201 1.92 0.21 5.79
C VAL A 201 1.94 -0.24 4.34
N ILE A 202 0.78 -0.23 3.67
CA ILE A 202 0.62 -0.72 2.30
C ILE A 202 0.27 0.46 1.40
N ALA A 203 1.17 0.81 0.48
CA ALA A 203 0.96 1.83 -0.53
C ALA A 203 0.19 1.25 -1.72
N MET A 204 -0.90 1.91 -2.10
CA MET A 204 -1.85 1.46 -3.11
C MET A 204 -2.36 2.61 -3.98
N PRO A 205 -2.91 2.32 -5.17
CA PRO A 205 -3.41 3.35 -6.07
C PRO A 205 -4.46 4.25 -5.42
N ARG A 206 -4.36 5.56 -5.64
CA ARG A 206 -5.29 6.55 -5.07
C ARG A 206 -6.75 6.36 -5.47
N HIS A 207 -7.03 5.78 -6.64
CA HIS A 207 -8.39 5.64 -7.17
C HIS A 207 -9.24 4.60 -6.44
N LEU A 208 -8.64 3.69 -5.66
CA LEU A 208 -9.37 2.68 -4.90
C LEU A 208 -10.36 3.32 -3.93
N ASN A 209 -11.57 2.77 -3.84
CA ASN A 209 -12.60 3.24 -2.93
C ASN A 209 -12.36 2.73 -1.49
N TYR A 210 -13.21 3.20 -0.56
CA TYR A 210 -13.03 2.90 0.88
C TYR A 210 -13.08 1.40 1.18
N ASN A 211 -13.97 0.64 0.52
CA ASN A 211 -14.15 -0.78 0.78
C ASN A 211 -12.94 -1.58 0.31
N GLU A 212 -12.41 -1.32 -0.88
CA GLU A 212 -11.22 -2.05 -1.36
C GLU A 212 -9.96 -1.73 -0.56
N ARG A 213 -9.81 -0.47 -0.13
CA ARG A 213 -8.75 -0.09 0.80
C ARG A 213 -8.86 -0.88 2.09
N HIS A 214 -10.08 -1.07 2.58
CA HIS A 214 -10.34 -1.88 3.76
C HIS A 214 -10.01 -3.36 3.50
N ASP A 215 -10.37 -3.90 2.34
CA ASP A 215 -10.07 -5.28 1.96
C ASP A 215 -8.56 -5.52 1.90
N ILE A 216 -7.77 -4.64 1.28
CA ILE A 216 -6.31 -4.76 1.25
C ILE A 216 -5.68 -4.55 2.64
N VAL A 217 -6.27 -3.72 3.49
CA VAL A 217 -5.85 -3.62 4.89
C VAL A 217 -6.12 -4.94 5.63
N ASN A 218 -7.25 -5.59 5.37
CA ASN A 218 -7.57 -6.89 5.93
C ASN A 218 -6.64 -7.98 5.41
N VAL A 219 -6.27 -7.93 4.13
CA VAL A 219 -5.21 -8.77 3.55
C VAL A 219 -3.92 -8.66 4.36
N GLY A 220 -3.47 -7.43 4.65
CA GLY A 220 -2.29 -7.25 5.49
C GLY A 220 -2.49 -7.80 6.91
N ARG A 221 -3.56 -7.38 7.57
CA ARG A 221 -3.77 -7.65 8.99
C ARG A 221 -4.03 -9.12 9.31
N HIS A 222 -4.92 -9.74 8.55
CA HIS A 222 -5.45 -11.08 8.82
C HIS A 222 -4.76 -12.13 7.96
N ASP A 223 -4.69 -11.92 6.65
CA ASP A 223 -4.27 -12.99 5.73
C ASP A 223 -2.73 -13.12 5.67
N ALA A 224 -2.01 -12.00 5.59
CA ALA A 224 -0.55 -11.96 5.65
C ALA A 224 -0.01 -11.97 7.10
N GLY A 225 -0.88 -11.84 8.10
CA GLY A 225 -0.54 -11.96 9.52
C GLY A 225 0.22 -10.76 10.10
N PHE A 226 0.01 -9.53 9.61
CA PHE A 226 0.45 -8.32 10.32
C PHE A 226 -0.46 -8.05 11.53
N HIS A 227 -0.35 -8.90 12.55
CA HIS A 227 -1.30 -9.02 13.67
C HIS A 227 -1.45 -7.77 14.56
N ARG A 228 -0.45 -6.88 14.61
CA ARG A 228 -0.55 -5.59 15.31
C ARG A 228 -1.27 -4.51 14.51
N GLY A 229 -1.42 -4.71 13.20
CA GLY A 229 -2.24 -3.86 12.34
C GLY A 229 -1.60 -3.57 10.99
N ALA A 230 -2.46 -3.25 10.03
CA ALA A 230 -2.07 -2.74 8.72
C ALA A 230 -2.78 -1.41 8.44
N LYS A 231 -2.16 -0.54 7.64
CA LYS A 231 -2.79 0.69 7.13
C LYS A 231 -2.49 0.87 5.65
N ALA A 232 -3.49 1.30 4.89
CA ALA A 232 -3.33 1.70 3.50
C ALA A 232 -2.91 3.17 3.38
N ILE A 233 -2.06 3.48 2.41
CA ILE A 233 -1.74 4.85 2.00
C ILE A 233 -1.81 5.01 0.48
N ASP A 234 -2.02 6.24 0.05
CA ASP A 234 -1.97 6.60 -1.36
C ASP A 234 -0.53 6.58 -1.86
N ARG A 235 -0.35 6.00 -3.06
CA ARG A 235 0.84 6.19 -3.88
C ARG A 235 0.58 7.17 -5.04
#